data_AF-I5AUK6-F1
#
_entry.id   AF-I5AUK6-F1
#
_cell.length_a   1.000
_cell.length_b   1.000
_cell.length_c   1.000
_cell.angle_alpha   90.00
_cell.angle_beta   90.00
_cell.angle_gamma   90.00
#
_symmetry.space_group_name_H-M   'P 1'
#
loop_
_entity.id
_entity.type
_entity.pdbx_description
1 polymer ?
#
loop_
_entity_poly.entity_id
_entity_poly.type
_entity_poly.pdbx_seq_one_letter_code
_entity_poly.pdbx_strand_id
1 'polypeptide(L)'
;MAENLVFATEQERLAYMRRLRMKKEMRLRRKRRRKIKKLIRLGLVVLVAVIGIVAVSSIVSKVKTATVRNRNKKAAALPEDTVTCSAEEILHLNFPVLTLDQTFGSAVDLDGDGQPDEDLNQNGIPDATENITIAGDVTDTSEDGILKNMPTLTVQEFQDILGDLYGRDYVLVDIHSITTSGEDGDDAGKIAIPQGKKPLIISEAGLQYDPTDHQHARDMYIDDSGRCVNTYVNPDGQPVSGAVDVVSCVDDFIEKHPDFSFNGARGIIGLTGAEGLFGYKIYADPDVVSIINRESVPEGTVIHAGEEDGSETPVVAKDGIMPENGADVQNSGDETGMEAPDAGEEAVFASTSEVGSANVSAKEYASTVEECQKQAEKTHSDDKEKVQKLIKKLQEEGWTFASSTYADISYASEASIVKKDADLWKDRVGKMLGETDVQLLPHGGDLDGWSEYQSDNDKFAYLKKLGFIYYCVDDSGSRSWLQTREDYVRQGMHEIHNKEAYGEVMNM
;
A
#
# COMPACT_ATOMS: atom_id res chain seq x y z
N MET A 1 1.83 72.29 19.44
CA MET A 1 1.83 73.76 19.54
C MET A 1 1.12 74.31 18.30
N ALA A 2 -0.08 74.86 18.47
CA ALA A 2 -0.83 75.46 17.37
C ALA A 2 -0.42 76.94 17.28
N GLU A 3 0.29 77.32 16.23
CA GLU A 3 0.53 78.73 15.90
C GLU A 3 -0.82 79.40 15.62
N ASN A 4 -1.15 80.43 16.40
CA ASN A 4 -2.33 81.26 16.19
C ASN A 4 -2.15 82.07 14.91
N LEU A 5 -2.63 81.51 13.78
CA LEU A 5 -2.74 82.24 12.52
C LEU A 5 -3.80 83.33 12.67
N VAL A 6 -3.37 84.59 12.81
CA VAL A 6 -4.24 85.76 12.75
C VAL A 6 -4.47 86.12 11.27
N PHE A 7 -5.72 86.09 10.83
CA PHE A 7 -6.10 86.50 9.47
C PHE A 7 -6.58 87.96 9.52
N ALA A 8 -6.08 88.82 8.63
CA ALA A 8 -6.42 90.24 8.66
C ALA A 8 -7.84 90.51 8.14
N THR A 9 -8.39 89.62 7.30
CA THR A 9 -9.77 89.71 6.80
C THR A 9 -10.47 88.35 6.67
N GLU A 10 -11.81 88.34 6.70
CA GLU A 10 -12.61 87.11 6.58
C GLU A 10 -12.44 86.42 5.20
N GLN A 11 -12.20 87.21 4.15
CA GLN A 11 -11.89 86.71 2.81
C GLN A 11 -10.58 85.92 2.76
N GLU A 12 -9.54 86.36 3.48
CA GLU A 12 -8.26 85.64 3.56
C GLU A 12 -8.39 84.31 4.30
N ARG A 13 -9.18 84.27 5.38
CA ARG A 13 -9.48 83.03 6.13
C ARG A 13 -10.22 82.02 5.25
N LEU A 14 -11.20 82.47 4.46
CA LEU A 14 -11.93 81.62 3.52
C LEU A 14 -11.03 81.12 2.37
N ALA A 15 -10.16 81.97 1.83
CA ALA A 15 -9.19 81.58 0.81
C ALA A 15 -8.17 80.54 1.35
N TYR A 16 -7.69 80.72 2.57
CA TYR A 16 -6.81 79.77 3.26
C TYR A 16 -7.47 78.41 3.49
N MET A 17 -8.72 78.41 3.98
CA MET A 17 -9.48 77.17 4.20
C MET A 17 -9.81 76.44 2.89
N ARG A 18 -10.11 77.16 1.79
CA ARG A 18 -10.26 76.57 0.45
C ARG A 18 -8.96 75.92 -0.03
N ARG A 19 -7.81 76.57 0.16
CA ARG A 19 -6.48 76.00 -0.20
C ARG A 19 -6.14 74.76 0.62
N LEU A 20 -6.49 74.72 1.91
CA LEU A 20 -6.30 73.54 2.76
C LEU A 20 -7.21 72.39 2.33
N ARG A 21 -8.48 72.67 2.04
CA ARG A 21 -9.45 71.67 1.57
C ARG A 21 -9.00 71.05 0.24
N MET A 22 -8.57 71.88 -0.72
CA MET A 22 -7.96 71.46 -1.98
C MET A 22 -6.69 70.60 -1.78
N LYS A 23 -5.77 71.01 -0.89
CA LYS A 23 -4.57 70.22 -0.57
C LYS A 23 -4.92 68.85 0.04
N LYS A 24 -5.95 68.77 0.89
CA LYS A 24 -6.42 67.52 1.51
C LYS A 24 -7.06 66.58 0.48
N GLU A 25 -7.91 67.12 -0.40
CA GLU A 25 -8.52 66.34 -1.50
C GLU A 25 -7.48 65.83 -2.51
N MET A 26 -6.50 66.66 -2.88
CA MET A 26 -5.39 66.25 -3.75
C MET A 26 -4.56 65.11 -3.14
N ARG A 27 -4.31 65.14 -1.82
CA ARG A 27 -3.63 64.04 -1.10
C ARG A 27 -4.46 62.75 -1.11
N LEU A 28 -5.77 62.84 -0.92
CA LEU A 28 -6.69 61.70 -0.97
C LEU A 28 -6.80 61.10 -2.38
N ARG A 29 -6.90 61.94 -3.42
CA ARG A 29 -6.90 61.50 -4.82
C ARG A 29 -5.59 60.79 -5.19
N ARG A 30 -4.43 61.28 -4.71
CA ARG A 30 -3.13 60.61 -4.88
C ARG A 30 -3.07 59.26 -4.16
N LYS A 31 -3.60 59.15 -2.93
CA LYS A 31 -3.68 57.87 -2.19
C LYS A 31 -4.59 56.85 -2.89
N ARG A 32 -5.78 57.27 -3.37
CA ARG A 32 -6.69 56.40 -4.14
C ARG A 32 -6.06 55.92 -5.45
N ARG A 33 -5.39 56.80 -6.20
CA ARG A 33 -4.66 56.41 -7.42
C ARG A 33 -3.54 55.40 -7.14
N ARG A 34 -2.83 55.52 -6.03
CA ARG A 34 -1.80 54.53 -5.63
C ARG A 34 -2.42 53.18 -5.25
N LYS A 35 -3.54 53.15 -4.53
CA LYS A 35 -4.27 51.91 -4.21
C LYS A 35 -4.81 51.22 -5.48
N ILE A 36 -5.42 51.97 -6.38
CA ILE A 36 -5.92 51.45 -7.67
C ILE A 36 -4.76 50.90 -8.51
N LYS A 37 -3.63 51.61 -8.62
CA LYS A 37 -2.44 51.09 -9.32
C LYS A 37 -1.85 49.83 -8.69
N LYS A 38 -1.94 49.67 -7.37
CA LYS A 38 -1.52 48.42 -6.68
C LYS A 38 -2.48 47.27 -6.98
N LEU A 39 -3.80 47.51 -6.94
CA LEU A 39 -4.81 46.50 -7.27
C LEU A 39 -4.70 46.04 -8.73
N ILE A 40 -4.48 46.96 -9.68
CA ILE A 40 -4.27 46.59 -11.09
C ILE A 40 -3.02 45.72 -11.27
N ARG A 41 -1.90 46.03 -10.59
CA ARG A 41 -0.70 45.17 -10.65
C ARG A 41 -0.94 43.81 -10.02
N LEU A 42 -1.65 43.73 -8.90
CA LEU A 42 -1.97 42.47 -8.24
C LEU A 42 -2.87 41.59 -9.13
N GLY A 43 -3.91 42.18 -9.74
CA GLY A 43 -4.77 41.49 -10.69
C GLY A 43 -4.02 40.97 -11.93
N LEU A 44 -3.03 41.73 -12.42
CA LEU A 44 -2.21 41.31 -13.56
C LEU A 44 -1.27 40.14 -13.21
N VAL A 45 -0.72 40.12 -11.99
CA VAL A 45 0.07 38.97 -11.49
C VAL A 45 -0.79 37.71 -11.35
N VAL A 46 -2.00 37.84 -10.80
CA VAL A 46 -2.94 36.71 -10.68
C VAL A 46 -3.37 36.19 -12.05
N LEU A 47 -3.64 37.08 -13.01
CA LEU A 47 -4.00 36.69 -14.38
C LEU A 47 -2.87 35.90 -15.06
N VAL A 48 -1.61 36.34 -14.91
CA VAL A 48 -0.44 35.62 -15.45
C VAL A 48 -0.25 34.28 -14.76
N ALA A 49 -0.47 34.18 -13.45
CA ALA A 49 -0.41 32.90 -12.73
C ALA A 49 -1.49 31.92 -13.20
N VAL A 50 -2.73 32.39 -13.42
CA VAL A 50 -3.83 31.56 -13.95
C VAL A 50 -3.53 31.09 -15.38
N ILE A 51 -3.04 31.98 -16.25
CA ILE A 51 -2.63 31.60 -17.61
C ILE A 51 -1.47 30.60 -17.58
N GLY A 52 -0.52 30.76 -16.65
CA GLY A 52 0.56 29.80 -16.41
C GLY A 52 0.03 28.43 -15.99
N ILE A 53 -0.92 28.37 -15.06
CA ILE A 53 -1.55 27.11 -14.59
C ILE A 53 -2.32 26.43 -15.74
N VAL A 54 -3.09 27.17 -16.53
CA VAL A 54 -3.82 26.61 -17.68
C VAL A 54 -2.86 26.13 -18.77
N ALA A 55 -1.78 26.86 -19.04
CA ALA A 55 -0.76 26.45 -19.99
C ALA A 55 -0.03 25.19 -19.51
N VAL A 56 0.34 25.11 -18.23
CA VAL A 56 0.95 23.92 -17.62
C VAL A 56 -0.02 22.73 -17.66
N SER A 57 -1.30 22.91 -17.33
CA SER A 57 -2.30 21.84 -17.40
C SER A 57 -2.51 21.32 -18.83
N SER A 58 -2.50 22.21 -19.83
CA SER A 58 -2.60 21.83 -21.24
C SER A 58 -1.32 21.15 -21.76
N ILE A 59 -0.14 21.57 -21.27
CA ILE A 59 1.14 20.90 -21.54
C ILE A 59 1.17 19.53 -20.86
N VAL A 60 0.74 19.40 -19.60
CA VAL A 60 0.65 18.12 -18.87
C VAL A 60 -0.32 17.18 -19.58
N SER A 61 -1.46 17.66 -20.07
CA SER A 61 -2.42 16.83 -20.82
C SER A 61 -1.81 16.35 -22.14
N LYS A 62 -1.12 17.23 -22.88
CA LYS A 62 -0.43 16.87 -24.14
C LYS A 62 0.78 15.97 -23.91
N VAL A 63 1.48 16.12 -22.79
CA VAL A 63 2.57 15.25 -22.35
C VAL A 63 2.02 13.89 -21.93
N LYS A 64 0.88 13.81 -21.22
CA LYS A 64 0.21 12.53 -20.93
C LYS A 64 -0.15 11.76 -22.19
N THR A 65 -0.79 12.41 -23.17
CA THR A 65 -1.08 11.78 -24.48
C THR A 65 0.20 11.43 -25.25
N ALA A 66 1.27 12.22 -25.11
CA ALA A 66 2.55 11.94 -25.75
C ALA A 66 3.38 10.86 -25.06
N THR A 67 3.28 10.69 -23.73
CA THR A 67 3.99 9.69 -22.93
C THR A 67 3.35 8.32 -23.08
N VAL A 68 2.01 8.24 -23.13
CA VAL A 68 1.27 7.04 -23.58
C VAL A 68 1.69 6.68 -25.02
N ARG A 69 1.78 7.68 -25.90
CA ARG A 69 2.29 7.52 -27.27
C ARG A 69 3.77 7.17 -27.36
N ASN A 70 4.59 7.44 -26.34
CA ASN A 70 6.03 7.14 -26.33
C ASN A 70 6.33 5.76 -25.73
N ARG A 71 5.50 5.26 -24.79
CA ARG A 71 5.47 3.83 -24.41
C ARG A 71 5.06 2.97 -25.61
N ASN A 72 4.04 3.38 -26.37
CA ASN A 72 3.66 2.70 -27.63
C ASN A 72 4.68 2.84 -28.78
N LYS A 73 5.70 3.71 -28.67
CA LYS A 73 6.76 3.86 -29.70
C LYS A 73 7.92 2.89 -29.57
N LYS A 74 7.96 2.08 -28.51
CA LYS A 74 8.83 0.91 -28.44
C LYS A 74 8.11 -0.36 -28.92
N ALA A 75 7.00 -0.22 -29.65
CA ALA A 75 6.48 -1.31 -30.46
C ALA A 75 7.48 -1.61 -31.57
N ALA A 76 8.29 -2.66 -31.37
CA ALA A 76 8.81 -3.40 -32.50
C ALA A 76 7.63 -3.69 -33.44
N ALA A 77 7.83 -3.58 -34.75
CA ALA A 77 6.79 -4.01 -35.70
C ALA A 77 6.34 -5.41 -35.28
N LEU A 78 5.03 -5.58 -35.08
CA LEU A 78 4.47 -6.87 -34.65
C LEU A 78 5.02 -7.95 -35.59
N PRO A 79 5.56 -9.06 -35.06
CA PRO A 79 6.08 -10.15 -35.88
C PRO A 79 5.04 -10.57 -36.93
N GLU A 80 5.51 -10.97 -38.13
CA GLU A 80 4.63 -11.32 -39.26
C GLU A 80 3.67 -12.49 -38.94
N ASP A 81 3.96 -13.27 -37.90
CA ASP A 81 3.20 -14.41 -37.39
C ASP A 81 2.31 -14.07 -36.19
N THR A 82 1.96 -12.80 -35.98
CA THR A 82 1.01 -12.39 -34.93
C THR A 82 -0.45 -12.53 -35.38
N VAL A 83 -1.29 -12.99 -34.46
CA VAL A 83 -2.74 -13.08 -34.60
C VAL A 83 -3.41 -12.22 -33.55
N THR A 84 -4.58 -11.66 -33.88
CA THR A 84 -5.42 -10.94 -32.93
C THR A 84 -6.50 -11.88 -32.40
N CYS A 85 -6.61 -11.99 -31.08
CA CYS A 85 -7.65 -12.76 -30.39
C CYS A 85 -8.47 -11.86 -29.47
N SER A 86 -9.55 -12.42 -28.91
CA SER A 86 -10.32 -11.74 -27.87
C SER A 86 -9.48 -11.65 -26.59
N ALA A 87 -9.46 -10.48 -25.96
CA ALA A 87 -8.84 -10.30 -24.65
C ALA A 87 -9.65 -10.98 -23.53
N GLU A 88 -10.90 -11.40 -23.78
CA GLU A 88 -11.66 -12.28 -22.86
C GLU A 88 -11.01 -13.66 -22.69
N GLU A 89 -10.06 -14.04 -23.56
CA GLU A 89 -9.29 -15.28 -23.45
C GLU A 89 -8.07 -15.16 -22.52
N ILE A 90 -7.76 -13.96 -22.01
CA ILE A 90 -6.64 -13.73 -21.10
C ILE A 90 -6.89 -14.47 -19.79
N LEU A 91 -6.06 -15.48 -19.53
CA LEU A 91 -5.95 -16.08 -18.22
C LEU A 91 -5.10 -15.17 -17.33
N HIS A 92 -5.63 -14.70 -16.22
CA HIS A 92 -4.87 -13.91 -15.24
C HIS A 92 -4.78 -14.69 -13.93
N LEU A 93 -3.57 -15.11 -13.58
CA LEU A 93 -3.26 -15.83 -12.35
C LEU A 93 -2.52 -14.91 -11.37
N ASN A 94 -3.02 -14.80 -10.16
CA ASN A 94 -2.42 -14.05 -9.07
C ASN A 94 -1.84 -15.01 -8.03
N PHE A 95 -0.60 -14.77 -7.64
CA PHE A 95 0.13 -15.62 -6.71
C PHE A 95 0.46 -14.87 -5.43
N PRO A 96 0.49 -15.56 -4.28
CA PRO A 96 1.05 -15.00 -3.05
C PRO A 96 2.58 -14.98 -3.12
N VAL A 97 3.20 -14.35 -2.11
CA VAL A 97 4.63 -14.54 -1.85
C VAL A 97 4.89 -16.04 -1.63
N LEU A 98 5.88 -16.58 -2.33
CA LEU A 98 6.11 -18.02 -2.36
C LEU A 98 6.82 -18.53 -1.11
N THR A 99 6.36 -19.68 -0.60
CA THR A 99 7.04 -20.37 0.49
C THR A 99 8.25 -21.14 -0.04
N LEU A 100 9.36 -21.07 0.67
CA LEU A 100 10.58 -21.80 0.35
C LEU A 100 10.34 -23.31 0.45
N ASP A 101 10.95 -24.09 -0.46
CA ASP A 101 10.92 -25.56 -0.46
C ASP A 101 11.80 -26.13 0.68
N GLN A 102 11.53 -25.73 1.91
CA GLN A 102 12.12 -26.35 3.07
C GLN A 102 11.26 -27.57 3.38
N THR A 103 11.87 -28.76 3.38
CA THR A 103 11.30 -29.88 4.11
C THR A 103 11.22 -29.44 5.56
N PHE A 104 10.08 -28.90 6.00
CA PHE A 104 9.78 -28.83 7.41
C PHE A 104 9.77 -30.28 7.88
N GLY A 105 10.89 -30.71 8.46
CA GLY A 105 10.88 -31.81 9.40
C GLY A 105 9.74 -31.51 10.37
N SER A 106 8.91 -32.53 10.63
CA SER A 106 7.72 -32.51 11.47
C SER A 106 7.66 -31.31 12.41
N ALA A 107 6.52 -30.60 12.39
CA ALA A 107 6.16 -29.54 13.33
C ALA A 107 6.95 -29.69 14.64
N VAL A 108 7.90 -28.79 14.84
CA VAL A 108 8.61 -28.73 16.11
C VAL A 108 7.56 -28.26 17.11
N ASP A 109 7.11 -29.15 17.99
CA ASP A 109 6.37 -28.81 19.22
C ASP A 109 7.03 -27.59 19.86
N LEU A 110 6.33 -26.45 19.84
CA LEU A 110 6.77 -25.23 20.51
C LEU A 110 6.15 -25.10 21.91
N ASP A 111 5.25 -26.00 22.29
CA ASP A 111 4.83 -26.26 23.65
C ASP A 111 5.69 -27.40 24.22
N GLY A 112 6.67 -27.02 25.04
CA GLY A 112 7.59 -27.96 25.69
C GLY A 112 6.95 -28.87 26.74
N ASP A 113 5.77 -29.43 26.51
CA ASP A 113 5.09 -30.40 27.37
C ASP A 113 5.04 -31.84 26.79
N GLY A 114 5.35 -32.02 25.51
CA GLY A 114 5.57 -33.33 24.91
C GLY A 114 4.36 -34.26 24.96
N GLN A 115 3.15 -33.71 24.86
CA GLN A 115 1.91 -34.48 24.72
C GLN A 115 1.26 -34.18 23.35
N PRO A 116 0.93 -35.20 22.54
CA PRO A 116 0.23 -34.97 21.28
C PRO A 116 -1.21 -34.52 21.53
N ASP A 117 -1.63 -33.46 20.83
CA ASP A 117 -2.99 -32.93 20.83
C ASP A 117 -4.00 -34.02 20.40
N GLU A 118 -4.97 -34.35 21.28
CA GLU A 118 -5.84 -35.54 21.13
C GLU A 118 -6.92 -35.38 20.03
N ASP A 119 -6.99 -34.23 19.36
CA ASP A 119 -8.02 -33.92 18.35
C ASP A 119 -7.59 -34.17 16.89
N LEU A 120 -6.41 -34.78 16.66
CA LEU A 120 -5.88 -35.08 15.32
C LEU A 120 -5.81 -36.59 15.05
N ASN A 121 -6.36 -37.05 13.92
CA ASN A 121 -6.13 -38.43 13.47
C ASN A 121 -4.67 -38.60 12.97
N GLN A 122 -4.23 -39.85 12.73
CA GLN A 122 -2.84 -40.21 12.42
C GLN A 122 -2.24 -39.55 11.15
N ASN A 123 -3.02 -38.75 10.43
CA ASN A 123 -2.61 -37.97 9.26
C ASN A 123 -2.84 -36.45 9.41
N GLY A 124 -3.20 -35.93 10.58
CA GLY A 124 -3.32 -34.49 10.84
C GLY A 124 -4.55 -33.81 10.23
N ILE A 125 -5.64 -34.54 9.98
CA ILE A 125 -6.90 -34.00 9.44
C ILE A 125 -7.95 -33.92 10.56
N PRO A 126 -8.64 -32.78 10.77
CA PRO A 126 -9.79 -32.69 11.69
C PRO A 126 -10.95 -33.56 11.20
N ASP A 127 -11.59 -34.31 12.11
CA ASP A 127 -12.72 -35.20 11.78
C ASP A 127 -13.95 -34.38 11.36
N ALA A 128 -14.23 -34.36 10.05
CA ALA A 128 -15.32 -33.59 9.47
C ALA A 128 -16.68 -34.28 9.67
N THR A 129 -17.17 -34.32 10.90
CA THR A 129 -18.58 -34.59 11.18
C THR A 129 -19.04 -33.83 12.41
N GLU A 130 -19.52 -32.58 12.24
CA GLU A 130 -20.73 -32.10 12.93
C GLU A 130 -21.23 -30.74 12.37
N ASN A 131 -22.30 -30.84 11.57
CA ASN A 131 -23.43 -29.91 11.38
C ASN A 131 -23.22 -28.38 11.42
N ILE A 132 -23.13 -27.80 10.22
CA ILE A 132 -23.51 -26.42 9.92
C ILE A 132 -24.96 -26.17 10.37
N THR A 133 -25.14 -25.28 11.35
CA THR A 133 -26.43 -24.63 11.62
C THR A 133 -26.26 -23.13 11.44
N ILE A 134 -26.90 -22.58 10.41
CA ILE A 134 -26.98 -21.14 10.16
C ILE A 134 -27.99 -20.53 11.13
N ALA A 135 -27.53 -19.67 12.04
CA ALA A 135 -28.33 -18.64 12.68
C ALA A 135 -27.38 -17.50 13.10
N GLY A 136 -27.70 -16.28 12.64
CA GLY A 136 -26.76 -15.16 12.62
C GLY A 136 -26.40 -14.57 13.98
N ASP A 137 -25.21 -14.00 14.03
CA ASP A 137 -24.99 -12.59 14.33
C ASP A 137 -23.62 -12.23 13.75
N VAL A 138 -23.50 -11.06 13.11
CA VAL A 138 -22.22 -10.58 12.57
C VAL A 138 -21.45 -9.96 13.73
N THR A 139 -20.51 -10.72 14.29
CA THR A 139 -19.50 -10.21 15.21
C THR A 139 -18.12 -10.45 14.60
N ASP A 140 -17.50 -9.33 14.20
CA ASP A 140 -16.07 -9.03 14.31
C ASP A 140 -15.10 -10.21 14.13
N THR A 141 -14.69 -10.47 12.88
CA THR A 141 -13.53 -11.33 12.59
C THR A 141 -12.29 -10.47 12.45
N SER A 142 -11.79 -9.99 13.59
CA SER A 142 -10.40 -9.55 13.73
C SER A 142 -9.73 -10.45 14.77
N GLU A 143 -9.30 -11.65 14.34
CA GLU A 143 -8.36 -12.50 15.11
C GLU A 143 -7.95 -13.73 14.27
N ASP A 144 -6.78 -13.63 13.61
CA ASP A 144 -5.62 -14.56 13.57
C ASP A 144 -5.75 -16.11 13.64
N GLY A 145 -6.94 -16.71 13.52
CA GLY A 145 -7.13 -18.14 13.74
C GLY A 145 -7.36 -19.02 12.50
N ILE A 146 -7.92 -18.48 11.41
CA ILE A 146 -8.39 -19.32 10.28
C ILE A 146 -7.45 -19.32 9.07
N LEU A 147 -6.58 -18.31 8.91
CA LEU A 147 -5.65 -18.23 7.78
C LEU A 147 -4.33 -19.02 7.97
N LYS A 148 -4.03 -19.51 9.18
CA LYS A 148 -2.76 -20.22 9.46
C LYS A 148 -2.68 -21.65 8.91
N ASN A 149 -3.78 -22.21 8.39
CA ASN A 149 -3.84 -23.60 7.92
C ASN A 149 -4.15 -23.75 6.42
N MET A 150 -4.04 -22.68 5.62
CA MET A 150 -4.07 -22.80 4.17
C MET A 150 -2.68 -23.29 3.69
N PRO A 151 -2.58 -24.38 2.90
CA PRO A 151 -1.32 -24.74 2.26
C PRO A 151 -0.89 -23.57 1.35
N THR A 152 0.32 -23.06 1.57
CA THR A 152 0.92 -21.97 0.80
C THR A 152 1.69 -22.52 -0.40
N LEU A 153 1.60 -21.83 -1.54
CA LEU A 153 2.26 -22.26 -2.77
C LEU A 153 3.77 -22.17 -2.62
N THR A 154 4.47 -23.28 -2.89
CA THR A 154 5.92 -23.30 -2.77
C THR A 154 6.64 -22.79 -4.02
N VAL A 155 7.93 -22.43 -3.88
CA VAL A 155 8.78 -22.05 -5.02
C VAL A 155 8.82 -23.14 -6.09
N GLN A 156 9.01 -24.40 -5.73
CA GLN A 156 9.02 -25.51 -6.69
C GLN A 156 7.65 -25.69 -7.35
N GLU A 157 6.55 -25.55 -6.60
CA GLU A 157 5.20 -25.65 -7.18
C GLU A 157 4.92 -24.53 -8.18
N PHE A 158 5.33 -23.30 -7.88
CA PHE A 158 5.22 -22.19 -8.83
C PHE A 158 6.06 -22.42 -10.09
N GLN A 159 7.29 -22.93 -9.95
CA GLN A 159 8.14 -23.29 -11.09
C GLN A 159 7.52 -24.41 -11.95
N ASP A 160 6.88 -25.40 -11.32
CA ASP A 160 6.11 -26.43 -12.03
C ASP A 160 4.94 -25.82 -12.80
N ILE A 161 4.22 -24.85 -12.20
CA ILE A 161 3.12 -24.12 -12.84
C ILE A 161 3.61 -23.35 -14.07
N LEU A 162 4.73 -22.62 -13.97
CA LEU A 162 5.34 -21.95 -15.13
C LEU A 162 5.66 -22.95 -16.26
N GLY A 163 6.20 -24.12 -15.91
CA GLY A 163 6.47 -25.20 -16.85
C GLY A 163 5.20 -25.75 -17.53
N ASP A 164 4.13 -25.97 -16.77
CA ASP A 164 2.85 -26.44 -17.30
C ASP A 164 2.18 -25.39 -18.19
N LEU A 165 2.16 -24.12 -17.78
CA LEU A 165 1.63 -23.00 -18.58
C LEU A 165 2.39 -22.88 -19.92
N TYR A 166 3.72 -22.91 -19.88
CA TYR A 166 4.54 -22.90 -21.09
C TYR A 166 4.27 -24.11 -21.99
N GLY A 167 4.18 -25.32 -21.41
CA GLY A 167 3.83 -26.54 -22.13
C GLY A 167 2.43 -26.56 -22.74
N ARG A 168 1.53 -25.70 -22.26
CA ARG A 168 0.15 -25.50 -22.76
C ARG A 168 0.01 -24.34 -23.74
N ASP A 169 1.14 -23.81 -24.22
CA ASP A 169 1.26 -22.71 -25.17
C ASP A 169 0.79 -21.34 -24.63
N TYR A 170 0.79 -21.13 -23.32
CA TYR A 170 0.59 -19.78 -22.79
C TYR A 170 1.80 -18.87 -23.05
N VAL A 171 1.53 -17.58 -23.22
CA VAL A 171 2.53 -16.53 -23.40
C VAL A 171 2.12 -15.30 -22.59
N LEU A 172 3.09 -14.70 -21.90
CA LEU A 172 2.89 -13.49 -21.12
C LEU A 172 2.58 -12.31 -22.04
N VAL A 173 1.54 -11.57 -21.70
CA VAL A 173 1.11 -10.35 -22.38
C VAL A 173 1.00 -9.19 -21.40
N ASP A 174 1.19 -7.97 -21.88
CA ASP A 174 1.01 -6.76 -21.08
C ASP A 174 -0.48 -6.38 -21.07
N ILE A 175 -1.05 -6.11 -19.88
CA ILE A 175 -2.43 -5.67 -19.72
C ILE A 175 -2.74 -4.39 -20.52
N HIS A 176 -1.75 -3.51 -20.71
CA HIS A 176 -1.85 -2.30 -21.51
C HIS A 176 -1.89 -2.58 -23.03
N SER A 177 -1.71 -3.82 -23.45
CA SER A 177 -1.89 -4.25 -24.85
C SER A 177 -3.35 -4.55 -25.21
N ILE A 178 -4.26 -4.55 -24.23
CA ILE A 178 -5.69 -4.68 -24.47
C ILE A 178 -6.20 -3.38 -25.09
N THR A 179 -6.80 -3.48 -26.28
CA THR A 179 -7.41 -2.34 -26.97
C THR A 179 -8.68 -1.88 -26.24
N THR A 180 -8.83 -0.57 -26.02
CA THR A 180 -10.05 0.02 -25.44
C THR A 180 -10.93 0.63 -26.52
N SER A 181 -12.21 0.81 -26.24
CA SER A 181 -13.22 1.32 -27.20
C SER A 181 -13.00 2.77 -27.67
N GLY A 182 -11.94 3.44 -27.21
CA GLY A 182 -11.70 4.86 -27.42
C GLY A 182 -10.75 5.24 -28.57
N GLU A 183 -10.06 4.31 -29.23
CA GLU A 183 -9.07 4.68 -30.26
C GLU A 183 -9.48 4.39 -31.71
N ASP A 184 -10.14 3.27 -31.99
CA ASP A 184 -10.72 2.97 -33.31
C ASP A 184 -11.88 1.99 -33.10
N GLY A 185 -13.11 2.50 -33.23
CA GLY A 185 -14.34 1.77 -32.93
C GLY A 185 -14.52 0.56 -33.85
N ASP A 186 -14.06 -0.60 -33.39
CA ASP A 186 -14.42 -2.00 -33.75
C ASP A 186 -13.40 -3.02 -33.17
N ASP A 187 -12.30 -2.53 -32.55
CA ASP A 187 -11.23 -3.38 -32.01
C ASP A 187 -11.19 -3.48 -30.49
N ALA A 188 -12.13 -2.91 -29.73
CA ALA A 188 -12.14 -2.99 -28.27
C ALA A 188 -12.11 -4.43 -27.73
N GLY A 189 -11.35 -4.68 -26.67
CA GLY A 189 -11.24 -6.00 -26.05
C GLY A 189 -10.51 -7.02 -26.92
N LYS A 190 -9.53 -6.58 -27.72
CA LYS A 190 -8.67 -7.46 -28.50
C LYS A 190 -7.23 -7.36 -28.01
N ILE A 191 -6.46 -8.39 -28.30
CA ILE A 191 -5.03 -8.45 -28.02
C ILE A 191 -4.30 -9.19 -29.13
N ALA A 192 -3.08 -8.76 -29.44
CA ALA A 192 -2.21 -9.45 -30.39
C ALA A 192 -1.30 -10.43 -29.63
N ILE A 193 -1.13 -11.63 -30.18
CA ILE A 193 -0.24 -12.67 -29.66
C ILE A 193 0.42 -13.45 -30.81
N PRO A 194 1.52 -14.18 -30.57
CA PRO A 194 2.08 -15.09 -31.57
C PRO A 194 1.08 -16.19 -31.96
N GLN A 195 1.07 -16.58 -33.23
CA GLN A 195 0.18 -17.63 -33.73
C GLN A 195 0.36 -18.94 -32.93
N GLY A 196 -0.76 -19.48 -32.44
CA GLY A 196 -0.80 -20.75 -31.69
C GLY A 196 -0.57 -20.60 -30.19
N LYS A 197 -0.27 -19.39 -29.69
CA LYS A 197 -0.17 -19.12 -28.25
C LYS A 197 -1.52 -18.73 -27.64
N LYS A 198 -1.58 -18.72 -26.31
CA LYS A 198 -2.71 -18.27 -25.48
C LYS A 198 -2.26 -17.15 -24.56
N PRO A 199 -3.02 -16.06 -24.40
CA PRO A 199 -2.58 -14.92 -23.61
C PRO A 199 -2.66 -15.22 -22.10
N LEU A 200 -1.63 -14.82 -21.37
CA LEU A 200 -1.48 -15.01 -19.93
C LEU A 200 -1.02 -13.71 -19.26
N ILE A 201 -1.60 -13.41 -18.11
CA ILE A 201 -1.08 -12.43 -17.15
C ILE A 201 -0.75 -13.19 -15.87
N ILE A 202 0.46 -12.98 -15.35
CA ILE A 202 0.85 -13.38 -14.01
C ILE A 202 0.94 -12.12 -13.16
N SER A 203 0.35 -12.14 -11.97
CA SER A 203 0.53 -11.08 -10.99
C SER A 203 0.91 -11.61 -9.62
N GLU A 204 1.50 -10.72 -8.84
CA GLU A 204 1.71 -10.88 -7.41
C GLU A 204 1.10 -9.66 -6.72
N ALA A 205 -0.11 -9.83 -6.18
CA ALA A 205 -0.80 -8.84 -5.38
C ALA A 205 -0.30 -8.90 -3.93
N GLY A 206 -0.40 -7.78 -3.21
CA GLY A 206 -0.03 -7.73 -1.80
C GLY A 206 1.47 -7.80 -1.55
N LEU A 207 2.34 -7.59 -2.56
CA LEU A 207 3.77 -7.87 -2.43
C LEU A 207 4.40 -7.07 -1.30
N GLN A 208 4.83 -7.80 -0.28
CA GLN A 208 5.49 -7.30 0.90
C GLN A 208 6.48 -8.35 1.39
N TYR A 209 7.70 -7.90 1.71
CA TYR A 209 8.70 -8.78 2.30
C TYR A 209 8.97 -8.39 3.74
N ASP A 210 9.08 -9.42 4.59
CA ASP A 210 9.56 -9.30 5.96
C ASP A 210 11.02 -9.79 6.04
N PRO A 211 11.98 -8.90 6.33
CA PRO A 211 13.39 -9.28 6.48
C PRO A 211 13.68 -10.29 7.59
N THR A 212 12.73 -10.51 8.51
CA THR A 212 12.84 -11.45 9.63
C THR A 212 12.26 -12.82 9.31
N ASP A 213 11.51 -12.97 8.21
CA ASP A 213 10.87 -14.22 7.83
C ASP A 213 11.92 -15.26 7.36
N HIS A 214 11.78 -16.50 7.79
CA HIS A 214 12.65 -17.62 7.42
C HIS A 214 12.02 -18.58 6.40
N GLN A 215 10.73 -18.40 6.11
CA GLN A 215 9.91 -19.27 5.26
C GLN A 215 9.69 -18.68 3.86
N HIS A 216 9.89 -17.38 3.69
CA HIS A 216 9.67 -16.67 2.42
C HIS A 216 10.91 -15.83 2.03
N ALA A 217 10.84 -15.17 0.87
CA ALA A 217 11.79 -14.13 0.49
C ALA A 217 11.75 -12.94 1.47
N ARG A 218 12.92 -12.37 1.76
CA ARG A 218 13.13 -11.31 2.76
C ARG A 218 13.19 -9.90 2.18
N ASP A 219 13.63 -9.82 0.94
CA ASP A 219 13.79 -8.59 0.19
C ASP A 219 13.89 -8.90 -1.30
N MET A 220 13.97 -7.84 -2.11
CA MET A 220 14.46 -7.93 -3.48
C MET A 220 15.55 -6.88 -3.69
N TYR A 221 16.60 -7.22 -4.43
CA TYR A 221 17.69 -6.31 -4.73
C TYR A 221 18.30 -6.62 -6.10
N ILE A 222 19.09 -5.68 -6.63
CA ILE A 222 19.84 -5.88 -7.87
C ILE A 222 21.22 -6.42 -7.52
N ASP A 223 21.54 -7.64 -7.98
CA ASP A 223 22.84 -8.26 -7.74
C ASP A 223 23.97 -7.66 -8.60
N ASP A 224 25.20 -8.12 -8.39
CA ASP A 224 26.38 -7.66 -9.12
C ASP A 224 26.33 -7.97 -10.64
N SER A 225 25.48 -8.92 -11.05
CA SER A 225 25.23 -9.24 -12.46
C SER A 225 24.16 -8.34 -13.09
N GLY A 226 23.48 -7.53 -12.28
CA GLY A 226 22.41 -6.65 -12.71
C GLY A 226 21.05 -7.36 -12.80
N ARG A 227 20.85 -8.49 -12.12
CA ARG A 227 19.56 -9.19 -12.04
C ARG A 227 18.82 -8.83 -10.76
N CYS A 228 17.49 -8.78 -10.83
CA CYS A 228 16.63 -8.65 -9.66
C CYS A 228 16.50 -10.02 -8.99
N VAL A 229 16.99 -10.15 -7.77
CA VAL A 229 16.97 -11.40 -7.00
C VAL A 229 16.50 -11.13 -5.57
N ASN A 230 16.11 -12.18 -4.87
CA ASN A 230 15.70 -12.09 -3.48
C ASN A 230 16.80 -12.61 -2.55
N THR A 231 16.86 -12.08 -1.32
CA THR A 231 17.53 -12.75 -0.20
C THR A 231 16.56 -13.70 0.51
N TYR A 232 17.04 -14.85 0.96
CA TYR A 232 16.27 -15.82 1.75
C TYR A 232 17.20 -16.64 2.65
N VAL A 233 16.61 -17.44 3.55
CA VAL A 233 17.37 -18.35 4.42
C VAL A 233 17.32 -19.76 3.84
N ASN A 234 18.49 -20.34 3.55
CA ASN A 234 18.58 -21.70 3.08
C ASN A 234 18.36 -22.72 4.23
N PRO A 235 18.23 -24.03 3.94
CA PRO A 235 18.07 -25.05 4.97
C PRO A 235 19.22 -25.13 6.00
N ASP A 236 20.41 -24.60 5.67
CA ASP A 236 21.55 -24.50 6.59
C ASP A 236 21.49 -23.27 7.52
N GLY A 237 20.39 -22.50 7.47
CA GLY A 237 20.18 -21.29 8.25
C GLY A 237 21.01 -20.08 7.77
N GLN A 238 21.59 -20.14 6.58
CA GLN A 238 22.41 -19.07 6.01
C GLN A 238 21.58 -18.15 5.10
N PRO A 239 21.75 -16.82 5.21
CA PRO A 239 21.20 -15.90 4.24
C PRO A 239 21.94 -16.05 2.91
N VAL A 240 21.18 -16.31 1.85
CA VAL A 240 21.66 -16.52 0.48
C VAL A 240 20.74 -15.79 -0.50
N SER A 241 21.18 -15.68 -1.74
CA SER A 241 20.43 -14.98 -2.80
C SER A 241 19.95 -15.95 -3.87
N GLY A 242 18.78 -15.71 -4.44
CA GLY A 242 18.25 -16.53 -5.52
C GLY A 242 16.91 -16.07 -6.07
N ALA A 243 16.45 -16.79 -7.09
CA ALA A 243 15.10 -16.69 -7.60
C ALA A 243 14.18 -17.59 -6.76
N VAL A 244 13.53 -16.99 -5.76
CA VAL A 244 12.73 -17.71 -4.75
C VAL A 244 11.37 -17.05 -4.52
N ASP A 245 10.95 -16.18 -5.42
CA ASP A 245 9.63 -15.57 -5.37
C ASP A 245 9.09 -15.28 -6.78
N VAL A 246 7.82 -14.91 -6.92
CA VAL A 246 7.12 -14.81 -8.22
C VAL A 246 7.92 -14.00 -9.23
N VAL A 247 8.31 -12.78 -8.88
CA VAL A 247 9.03 -11.86 -9.78
C VAL A 247 10.36 -12.44 -10.26
N SER A 248 11.21 -12.90 -9.33
CA SER A 248 12.53 -13.43 -9.68
C SER A 248 12.46 -14.78 -10.39
N CYS A 249 11.49 -15.63 -10.05
CA CYS A 249 11.25 -16.90 -10.72
C CYS A 249 10.77 -16.72 -12.16
N VAL A 250 9.86 -15.77 -12.42
CA VAL A 250 9.43 -15.42 -13.78
C VAL A 250 10.60 -14.88 -14.59
N ASP A 251 11.43 -14.01 -14.01
CA ASP A 251 12.60 -13.47 -14.69
C ASP A 251 13.59 -14.57 -15.11
N ASP A 252 13.93 -15.48 -14.20
CA ASP A 252 14.79 -16.64 -14.46
C ASP A 252 14.17 -17.61 -15.47
N PHE A 253 12.84 -17.74 -15.49
CA PHE A 253 12.13 -18.59 -16.45
C PHE A 253 12.17 -17.99 -17.85
N ILE A 254 11.92 -16.68 -18.01
CA ILE A 254 12.00 -15.97 -19.29
C ILE A 254 13.43 -15.99 -19.84
N GLU A 255 14.46 -15.91 -18.98
CA GLU A 255 15.86 -16.02 -19.42
C GLU A 255 16.12 -17.37 -20.12
N LYS A 256 15.49 -18.45 -19.64
CA LYS A 256 15.60 -19.81 -20.21
C LYS A 256 14.61 -20.04 -21.37
N HIS A 257 13.48 -19.35 -21.35
CA HIS A 257 12.35 -19.48 -22.29
C HIS A 257 11.91 -18.10 -22.81
N PRO A 258 12.72 -17.43 -23.64
CA PRO A 258 12.43 -16.06 -24.06
C PRO A 258 11.14 -15.91 -24.88
N ASP A 259 10.65 -17.00 -25.49
CA ASP A 259 9.39 -17.06 -26.22
C ASP A 259 8.15 -17.17 -25.31
N PHE A 260 8.32 -17.31 -23.99
CA PHE A 260 7.26 -17.19 -23.01
C PHE A 260 6.81 -15.74 -22.79
N SER A 261 7.61 -14.76 -23.21
CA SER A 261 7.32 -13.32 -23.08
C SER A 261 6.99 -12.70 -24.43
N PHE A 262 5.78 -12.18 -24.60
CA PHE A 262 5.41 -11.45 -25.81
C PHE A 262 5.67 -9.95 -25.64
N ASN A 263 6.40 -9.36 -26.59
CA ASN A 263 6.80 -7.94 -26.58
C ASN A 263 7.52 -7.49 -25.29
N GLY A 264 8.15 -8.42 -24.57
CA GLY A 264 8.86 -8.14 -23.32
C GLY A 264 7.98 -8.09 -22.08
N ALA A 265 6.71 -8.48 -22.16
CA ALA A 265 5.84 -8.55 -20.99
C ALA A 265 6.35 -9.58 -19.96
N ARG A 266 6.33 -9.23 -18.68
CA ARG A 266 6.76 -10.12 -17.58
C ARG A 266 5.64 -10.44 -16.58
N GLY A 267 4.80 -9.47 -16.27
CA GLY A 267 3.70 -9.64 -15.33
C GLY A 267 3.39 -8.33 -14.61
N ILE A 268 2.57 -8.43 -13.56
CA ILE A 268 2.12 -7.29 -12.77
C ILE A 268 2.57 -7.44 -11.31
N ILE A 269 3.27 -6.43 -10.79
CA ILE A 269 3.67 -6.34 -9.38
C ILE A 269 2.70 -5.41 -8.66
N GLY A 270 1.85 -5.95 -7.80
CA GLY A 270 0.91 -5.22 -6.95
C GLY A 270 1.55 -4.85 -5.62
N LEU A 271 1.94 -3.59 -5.47
CA LEU A 271 2.61 -3.13 -4.25
C LEU A 271 1.61 -2.61 -3.21
N THR A 272 1.81 -3.01 -1.96
CA THR A 272 1.26 -2.36 -0.76
C THR A 272 2.24 -1.31 -0.24
N GLY A 273 1.83 -0.48 0.71
CA GLY A 273 2.66 0.62 1.22
C GLY A 273 2.85 0.65 2.72
N ALA A 274 2.06 -0.12 3.47
CA ALA A 274 2.04 -0.07 4.94
C ALA A 274 3.40 -0.40 5.57
N GLU A 275 4.11 -1.38 5.03
CA GLU A 275 5.37 -1.86 5.64
C GLU A 275 6.65 -1.49 4.88
N GLY A 276 6.53 -0.70 3.82
CA GLY A 276 7.66 -0.37 2.94
C GLY A 276 7.50 -1.02 1.57
N LEU A 277 8.60 -1.09 0.79
CA LEU A 277 8.61 -1.69 -0.55
C LEU A 277 9.82 -2.60 -0.70
N PHE A 278 9.62 -3.80 -1.26
CA PHE A 278 10.70 -4.77 -1.56
C PHE A 278 11.61 -5.12 -0.36
N GLY A 279 11.07 -5.10 0.86
CA GLY A 279 11.82 -5.34 2.10
C GLY A 279 12.52 -4.10 2.69
N TYR A 280 12.35 -2.93 2.07
CA TYR A 280 12.96 -1.67 2.52
C TYR A 280 11.95 -0.71 3.15
N LYS A 281 12.31 -0.13 4.29
CA LYS A 281 11.53 0.92 4.95
C LYS A 281 11.77 2.25 4.24
N ILE A 282 10.77 2.72 3.50
CA ILE A 282 10.85 3.97 2.71
C ILE A 282 10.12 5.16 3.37
N TYR A 283 9.53 4.98 4.55
CA TYR A 283 8.97 6.08 5.36
C TYR A 283 9.44 5.95 6.80
N ALA A 284 9.66 7.09 7.46
CA ALA A 284 9.82 7.11 8.91
C ALA A 284 8.42 6.92 9.52
N ASP A 285 8.27 5.83 10.26
CA ASP A 285 7.03 5.32 10.85
C ASP A 285 6.09 6.41 11.39
N PRO A 286 4.89 6.55 10.83
CA PRO A 286 3.72 7.02 11.56
C PRO A 286 2.75 5.86 11.70
N ASP A 287 2.19 5.60 12.88
CA ASP A 287 1.16 4.57 13.16
C ASP A 287 -0.05 4.60 12.18
N VAL A 288 0.09 4.18 10.92
CA VAL A 288 -0.94 4.38 9.88
C VAL A 288 -2.09 3.40 10.05
N VAL A 289 -1.82 2.18 10.52
CA VAL A 289 -2.84 1.19 10.86
C VAL A 289 -3.79 1.74 11.94
N SER A 290 -3.24 2.49 12.91
CA SER A 290 -4.06 3.16 13.93
C SER A 290 -4.92 4.31 13.35
N ILE A 291 -4.44 5.00 12.30
CA ILE A 291 -5.13 6.14 11.67
C ILE A 291 -6.33 5.66 10.84
N ILE A 292 -6.24 4.49 10.19
CA ILE A 292 -7.38 3.91 9.46
C ILE A 292 -8.46 3.44 10.44
N ASN A 293 -8.08 2.89 11.60
CA ASN A 293 -9.00 2.38 12.63
C ASN A 293 -9.53 3.45 13.62
N ARG A 294 -8.92 4.64 13.75
CA ARG A 294 -9.31 5.64 14.78
C ARG A 294 -10.50 6.53 14.44
N GLU A 295 -10.86 6.71 13.17
CA GLU A 295 -11.89 7.67 12.75
C GLU A 295 -13.30 7.08 12.61
N SER A 296 -13.50 5.81 12.98
CA SER A 296 -14.82 5.16 13.02
C SER A 296 -15.63 5.45 14.29
N VAL A 297 -15.13 6.28 15.22
CA VAL A 297 -15.92 6.73 16.37
C VAL A 297 -16.38 8.18 16.12
N PRO A 298 -17.69 8.42 15.89
CA PRO A 298 -18.18 9.77 15.62
C PRO A 298 -18.00 10.69 16.82
N GLU A 299 -17.76 11.97 16.53
CA GLU A 299 -17.57 13.03 17.51
C GLU A 299 -18.81 13.13 18.44
N GLY A 300 -18.61 12.84 19.73
CA GLY A 300 -19.69 12.81 20.74
C GLY A 300 -20.11 11.41 21.23
N THR A 301 -19.42 10.34 20.83
CA THR A 301 -19.72 8.99 21.32
C THR A 301 -19.27 8.82 22.76
N VAL A 302 -20.23 8.56 23.67
CA VAL A 302 -19.97 8.12 25.03
C VAL A 302 -19.74 6.60 25.00
N ILE A 303 -18.54 6.18 25.34
CA ILE A 303 -18.20 4.77 25.55
C ILE A 303 -18.71 4.34 26.93
N HIS A 304 -19.71 3.44 26.93
CA HIS A 304 -20.15 2.73 28.13
C HIS A 304 -19.38 1.41 28.22
N ALA A 305 -18.50 1.29 29.21
CA ALA A 305 -18.01 -0.01 29.64
C ALA A 305 -19.11 -0.66 30.48
N GLY A 306 -19.67 -1.78 30.03
CA GLY A 306 -20.40 -2.69 30.92
C GLY A 306 -19.38 -3.56 31.66
N GLU A 307 -19.56 -3.97 32.91
CA GLU A 307 -20.52 -3.57 33.95
C GLU A 307 -19.97 -4.20 35.26
N GLU A 308 -19.78 -3.42 36.32
CA GLU A 308 -20.21 -3.72 37.71
C GLU A 308 -19.62 -2.73 38.72
N ASP A 309 -20.48 -2.34 39.66
CA ASP A 309 -20.35 -1.33 40.71
C ASP A 309 -20.35 0.14 40.26
N GLY A 310 -21.47 0.78 40.56
CA GLY A 310 -21.80 2.13 40.16
C GLY A 310 -21.11 3.18 41.03
N SER A 311 -20.39 4.09 40.37
CA SER A 311 -20.44 5.51 40.73
C SER A 311 -20.08 6.35 39.51
N GLU A 312 -21.04 7.19 39.09
CA GLU A 312 -20.90 8.13 38.00
C GLU A 312 -19.85 9.20 38.34
N THR A 313 -18.83 9.40 37.48
CA THR A 313 -18.38 10.75 37.10
C THR A 313 -17.79 10.76 35.68
N PRO A 314 -18.22 11.68 34.79
CA PRO A 314 -17.68 11.80 33.45
C PRO A 314 -16.36 12.60 33.47
N VAL A 315 -15.28 12.05 32.90
CA VAL A 315 -14.02 12.77 32.71
C VAL A 315 -13.82 13.09 31.22
N VAL A 316 -13.77 14.39 30.90
CA VAL A 316 -13.49 14.92 29.56
C VAL A 316 -11.99 14.84 29.29
N ALA A 317 -11.59 14.24 28.17
CA ALA A 317 -10.19 14.12 27.77
C ALA A 317 -9.50 15.50 27.63
N LYS A 318 -8.31 15.63 28.23
CA LYS A 318 -7.34 16.68 27.94
C LYS A 318 -5.96 16.09 27.74
N ASP A 319 -5.19 16.79 26.91
CA ASP A 319 -3.93 16.42 26.28
C ASP A 319 -2.91 15.68 27.15
N GLY A 320 -2.33 14.64 26.53
CA GLY A 320 -0.91 14.23 26.63
C GLY A 320 -0.34 14.01 28.02
N ILE A 321 -0.23 12.74 28.42
CA ILE A 321 0.88 12.10 29.14
C ILE A 321 0.51 10.60 29.28
N MET A 322 1.36 9.70 28.81
CA MET A 322 1.30 8.28 29.14
C MET A 322 1.76 8.07 30.59
N PRO A 323 1.13 7.18 31.37
CA PRO A 323 1.81 6.47 32.44
C PRO A 323 2.12 5.02 32.06
N GLU A 324 3.25 4.58 32.58
CA GLU A 324 3.91 3.30 32.38
C GLU A 324 3.13 2.10 32.93
N ASN A 325 3.37 0.94 32.32
CA ASN A 325 2.93 -0.37 32.81
C ASN A 325 3.59 -0.69 34.16
N GLY A 326 2.78 -1.18 35.10
CA GLY A 326 3.25 -1.82 36.32
C GLY A 326 2.16 -2.75 36.86
N ALA A 327 2.29 -4.04 36.55
CA ALA A 327 1.51 -5.11 37.14
C ALA A 327 1.76 -5.20 38.65
N ASP A 328 0.72 -5.50 39.44
CA ASP A 328 0.71 -6.75 40.21
C ASP A 328 -0.65 -6.99 40.90
N VAL A 329 -1.26 -8.09 40.45
CA VAL A 329 -1.89 -9.17 41.22
C VAL A 329 -2.39 -8.80 42.62
N GLN A 330 -3.72 -8.72 42.75
CA GLN A 330 -4.41 -9.03 44.00
C GLN A 330 -4.33 -10.54 44.27
N ASN A 331 -4.02 -10.93 45.50
CA ASN A 331 -4.64 -12.13 46.05
C ASN A 331 -5.23 -11.84 47.42
N SER A 332 -6.41 -12.41 47.61
CA SER A 332 -7.37 -12.33 48.68
C SER A 332 -6.78 -12.35 50.09
N GLY A 333 -7.19 -11.39 50.91
CA GLY A 333 -7.21 -11.55 52.36
C GLY A 333 -8.60 -11.99 52.80
N ASP A 334 -8.67 -13.10 53.53
CA ASP A 334 -9.75 -13.28 54.50
C ASP A 334 -9.18 -13.72 55.85
N GLU A 335 -9.90 -13.28 56.86
CA GLU A 335 -9.54 -12.97 58.24
C GLU A 335 -8.98 -14.12 59.12
N THR A 336 -8.08 -13.78 60.06
CA THR A 336 -8.28 -13.82 61.53
C THR A 336 -7.00 -14.17 62.33
N GLY A 337 -6.70 -13.34 63.33
CA GLY A 337 -6.32 -13.77 64.69
C GLY A 337 -4.94 -14.40 64.99
N MET A 338 -4.16 -13.65 65.79
CA MET A 338 -3.39 -14.12 66.97
C MET A 338 -1.93 -14.63 66.80
N GLU A 339 -1.03 -13.88 67.45
CA GLU A 339 0.19 -14.26 68.20
C GLU A 339 1.40 -15.02 67.55
N ALA A 340 2.58 -14.41 67.77
CA ALA A 340 3.97 -14.89 67.54
C ALA A 340 4.30 -16.18 68.35
N PRO A 341 5.43 -16.94 68.15
CA PRO A 341 6.79 -16.42 67.85
C PRO A 341 7.81 -17.34 67.12
N ASP A 342 9.01 -16.77 66.92
CA ASP A 342 10.37 -17.35 67.10
C ASP A 342 11.10 -18.21 66.03
N ALA A 343 12.38 -17.83 65.89
CA ALA A 343 13.63 -18.55 65.60
C ALA A 343 13.85 -19.48 64.37
N GLY A 344 15.03 -19.28 63.76
CA GLY A 344 15.80 -20.25 62.95
C GLY A 344 16.27 -19.66 61.61
N GLU A 345 17.47 -19.07 61.44
CA GLU A 345 18.77 -19.76 61.16
C GLU A 345 18.62 -20.88 60.10
N GLU A 346 19.26 -20.95 58.93
CA GLU A 346 20.60 -20.57 58.40
C GLU A 346 20.48 -20.50 56.84
N ALA A 347 21.12 -19.55 56.12
CA ALA A 347 22.40 -19.69 55.37
C ALA A 347 22.33 -20.70 54.19
N VAL A 348 22.84 -20.54 52.95
CA VAL A 348 23.94 -19.78 52.31
C VAL A 348 23.73 -19.90 50.76
N PHE A 349 23.92 -18.84 49.95
CA PHE A 349 24.90 -18.81 48.83
C PHE A 349 24.88 -17.51 47.98
N ALA A 350 26.05 -16.86 47.99
CA ALA A 350 26.69 -15.88 47.10
C ALA A 350 25.88 -15.16 45.99
N SER A 351 25.84 -13.83 46.10
CA SER A 351 25.77 -12.91 44.96
C SER A 351 27.13 -12.21 44.77
N THR A 352 27.64 -12.25 43.54
CA THR A 352 28.65 -11.30 43.06
C THR A 352 28.16 -10.78 41.72
N SER A 353 27.68 -9.53 41.71
CA SER A 353 27.52 -8.74 40.49
C SER A 353 27.86 -7.28 40.82
N GLU A 354 29.13 -6.93 40.64
CA GLU A 354 29.52 -5.55 40.33
C GLU A 354 29.39 -5.38 38.82
N VAL A 355 28.38 -4.65 38.36
CA VAL A 355 28.43 -3.92 37.09
C VAL A 355 27.97 -2.50 37.39
N GLY A 356 28.91 -1.56 37.25
CA GLY A 356 28.72 -0.15 37.57
C GLY A 356 27.67 0.51 36.67
N SER A 357 26.74 1.21 37.30
CA SER A 357 25.83 2.14 36.63
C SER A 357 26.62 3.38 36.20
N ALA A 358 26.81 3.53 34.88
CA ALA A 358 27.32 4.76 34.30
C ALA A 358 26.16 5.75 34.16
N ASN A 359 26.19 6.83 34.96
CA ASN A 359 25.31 7.98 34.79
C ASN A 359 25.64 8.69 33.47
N VAL A 360 24.94 8.36 32.39
CA VAL A 360 24.98 9.11 31.14
C VAL A 360 24.23 10.42 31.35
N SER A 361 24.85 11.56 31.07
CA SER A 361 24.22 12.86 31.27
C SER A 361 23.07 13.08 30.28
N ALA A 362 22.02 13.82 30.66
CA ALA A 362 20.89 14.15 29.77
C ALA A 362 21.32 14.81 28.44
N LYS A 363 22.53 15.40 28.40
CA LYS A 363 23.11 16.02 27.21
C LYS A 363 23.75 14.98 26.26
N GLU A 364 24.33 13.90 26.81
CA GLU A 364 24.80 12.73 26.04
C GLU A 364 23.64 11.87 25.56
N TYR A 365 22.55 11.77 26.33
CA TYR A 365 21.31 11.12 25.88
C TYR A 365 20.65 11.88 24.72
N ALA A 366 20.62 13.23 24.77
CA ALA A 366 20.09 14.03 23.67
C ALA A 366 20.96 13.97 22.39
N SER A 367 22.29 13.93 22.53
CA SER A 367 23.18 13.79 21.37
C SER A 367 23.09 12.41 20.71
N THR A 368 22.88 11.35 21.49
CA THR A 368 22.69 9.99 20.98
C THR A 368 21.35 9.83 20.27
N VAL A 369 20.27 10.47 20.75
CA VAL A 369 18.98 10.51 20.04
C VAL A 369 19.09 11.24 18.69
N GLU A 370 19.78 12.39 18.65
CA GLU A 370 19.98 13.14 17.40
C GLU A 370 20.84 12.36 16.38
N GLU A 371 21.84 11.61 16.86
CA GLU A 371 22.67 10.72 16.03
C GLU A 371 21.89 9.51 15.51
N CYS A 372 21.09 8.85 16.35
CA CYS A 372 20.19 7.76 15.94
C CYS A 372 19.16 8.24 14.91
N GLN A 373 18.59 9.44 15.09
CA GLN A 373 17.64 10.01 14.15
C GLN A 373 18.31 10.31 12.81
N LYS A 374 19.50 10.93 12.80
CA LYS A 374 20.28 11.15 11.58
C LYS A 374 20.64 9.86 10.87
N GLN A 375 20.98 8.81 11.62
CA GLN A 375 21.31 7.51 11.06
C GLN A 375 20.06 6.83 10.46
N ALA A 376 18.91 6.90 11.12
CA ALA A 376 17.64 6.39 10.58
C ALA A 376 17.20 7.16 9.32
N GLU A 377 17.29 8.50 9.33
CA GLU A 377 17.00 9.35 8.15
C GLU A 377 17.93 9.01 6.97
N LYS A 378 19.21 8.75 7.25
CA LYS A 378 20.17 8.32 6.23
C LYS A 378 19.81 6.94 5.67
N THR A 379 19.54 5.95 6.53
CA THR A 379 19.11 4.61 6.12
C THR A 379 17.87 4.68 5.23
N HIS A 380 16.83 5.45 5.61
CA HIS A 380 15.64 5.64 4.78
C HIS A 380 15.94 6.32 3.44
N SER A 381 16.88 7.26 3.40
CA SER A 381 17.30 7.91 2.15
C SER A 381 17.99 6.90 1.22
N ASP A 382 18.91 6.09 1.76
CA ASP A 382 19.63 5.07 0.99
C ASP A 382 18.67 4.00 0.46
N ASP A 383 17.70 3.59 1.29
CA ASP A 383 16.66 2.61 0.93
C ASP A 383 15.72 3.12 -0.16
N LYS A 384 15.31 4.40 -0.11
CA LYS A 384 14.56 5.02 -1.22
C LYS A 384 15.33 4.98 -2.53
N GLU A 385 16.63 5.22 -2.50
CA GLU A 385 17.46 5.17 -3.72
C GLU A 385 17.54 3.74 -4.28
N LYS A 386 17.71 2.72 -3.42
CA LYS A 386 17.68 1.30 -3.83
C LYS A 386 16.34 0.94 -4.46
N VAL A 387 15.23 1.28 -3.80
CA VAL A 387 13.88 1.03 -4.28
C VAL A 387 13.62 1.72 -5.63
N GLN A 388 14.06 2.97 -5.80
CA GLN A 388 13.95 3.66 -7.10
C GLN A 388 14.73 2.98 -8.21
N LYS A 389 15.93 2.45 -7.91
CA LYS A 389 16.73 1.68 -8.88
C LYS A 389 16.02 0.37 -9.25
N LEU A 390 15.47 -0.34 -8.28
CA LEU A 390 14.68 -1.55 -8.49
C LEU A 390 13.45 -1.30 -9.36
N ILE A 391 12.62 -0.32 -8.99
CA ILE A 391 11.43 0.07 -9.76
C ILE A 391 11.81 0.35 -11.22
N LYS A 392 12.84 1.16 -11.43
CA LYS A 392 13.30 1.51 -12.77
C LYS A 392 13.76 0.28 -13.54
N LYS A 393 14.52 -0.61 -12.90
CA LYS A 393 15.04 -1.84 -13.50
C LYS A 393 13.91 -2.78 -13.91
N LEU A 394 12.97 -3.06 -13.01
CA LEU A 394 11.80 -3.90 -13.28
C LEU A 394 10.94 -3.32 -14.42
N GLN A 395 10.71 -2.01 -14.44
CA GLN A 395 10.03 -1.33 -15.57
C GLN A 395 10.79 -1.44 -16.89
N GLU A 396 12.13 -1.31 -16.88
CA GLU A 396 12.97 -1.47 -18.07
C GLU A 396 12.95 -2.90 -18.62
N GLU A 397 12.76 -3.89 -17.74
CA GLU A 397 12.66 -5.30 -18.06
C GLU A 397 11.27 -5.74 -18.56
N GLY A 398 10.24 -4.93 -18.30
CA GLY A 398 8.87 -5.15 -18.78
C GLY A 398 7.86 -5.58 -17.72
N TRP A 399 8.16 -5.35 -16.44
CA TRP A 399 7.19 -5.46 -15.36
C TRP A 399 6.26 -4.24 -15.31
N THR A 400 4.97 -4.52 -15.15
CA THR A 400 3.95 -3.50 -14.89
C THR A 400 3.72 -3.37 -13.40
N PHE A 401 3.69 -2.15 -12.88
CA PHE A 401 3.35 -1.90 -11.48
C PHE A 401 1.88 -1.58 -11.32
N ALA A 402 1.27 -2.12 -10.27
CA ALA A 402 -0.11 -1.88 -9.88
C ALA A 402 -0.21 -1.46 -8.41
N SER A 403 -1.32 -0.80 -8.09
CA SER A 403 -1.77 -0.66 -6.70
C SER A 403 -2.38 -1.98 -6.25
N SER A 404 -1.94 -2.50 -5.11
CA SER A 404 -2.62 -3.57 -4.38
C SER A 404 -3.21 -3.03 -3.08
N THR A 405 -3.70 -1.77 -3.11
CA THR A 405 -4.12 -0.99 -1.93
C THR A 405 -2.94 -0.60 -1.04
N TYR A 406 -3.11 0.35 -0.10
CA TYR A 406 -2.02 0.77 0.78
C TYR A 406 -1.81 -0.19 1.94
N ALA A 407 -2.90 -0.56 2.63
CA ALA A 407 -2.89 -1.36 3.85
C ALA A 407 -3.38 -2.81 3.64
N ASP A 408 -3.34 -3.30 2.40
CA ASP A 408 -3.82 -4.63 2.00
C ASP A 408 -5.28 -4.90 2.41
N ILE A 409 -6.15 -3.93 2.16
CA ILE A 409 -7.56 -4.01 2.55
C ILE A 409 -8.45 -4.41 1.38
N SER A 410 -9.59 -5.05 1.65
CA SER A 410 -10.63 -5.26 0.64
C SER A 410 -11.32 -3.94 0.29
N TYR A 411 -11.39 -3.60 -1.00
CA TYR A 411 -12.15 -2.45 -1.49
C TYR A 411 -13.66 -2.72 -1.65
N ALA A 412 -14.14 -3.89 -1.21
CA ALA A 412 -15.56 -4.09 -0.89
C ALA A 412 -16.02 -3.21 0.30
N SER A 413 -15.07 -2.67 1.07
CA SER A 413 -15.27 -1.74 2.19
C SER A 413 -16.02 -0.44 1.83
N GLU A 414 -16.34 0.34 2.87
CA GLU A 414 -16.96 1.65 2.74
C GLU A 414 -16.13 2.62 1.88
N ALA A 415 -16.82 3.50 1.14
CA ALA A 415 -16.16 4.43 0.22
C ALA A 415 -15.17 5.38 0.92
N SER A 416 -15.43 5.78 2.17
CA SER A 416 -14.52 6.60 2.98
C SER A 416 -13.17 5.91 3.22
N ILE A 417 -13.21 4.63 3.58
CA ILE A 417 -12.03 3.78 3.83
C ILE A 417 -11.24 3.62 2.54
N VAL A 418 -11.91 3.25 1.44
CA VAL A 418 -11.28 3.06 0.13
C VAL A 418 -10.60 4.35 -0.36
N LYS A 419 -11.28 5.51 -0.23
CA LYS A 419 -10.71 6.81 -0.64
C LYS A 419 -9.44 7.14 0.16
N LYS A 420 -9.46 6.90 1.47
CA LYS A 420 -8.33 7.18 2.38
C LYS A 420 -7.14 6.27 2.09
N ASP A 421 -7.40 4.98 1.91
CA ASP A 421 -6.36 4.01 1.55
C ASP A 421 -5.74 4.33 0.18
N ALA A 422 -6.57 4.62 -0.83
CA ALA A 422 -6.08 4.98 -2.17
C ALA A 422 -5.27 6.28 -2.18
N ASP A 423 -5.65 7.27 -1.36
CA ASP A 423 -4.86 8.50 -1.18
C ASP A 423 -3.50 8.21 -0.55
N LEU A 424 -3.45 7.39 0.51
CA LEU A 424 -2.20 6.96 1.13
C LEU A 424 -1.32 6.23 0.11
N TRP A 425 -1.88 5.28 -0.64
CA TRP A 425 -1.16 4.57 -1.68
C TRP A 425 -0.58 5.53 -2.71
N LYS A 426 -1.39 6.46 -3.24
CA LYS A 426 -0.96 7.41 -4.26
C LYS A 426 0.13 8.34 -3.73
N ASP A 427 -0.01 8.81 -2.49
CA ASP A 427 0.90 9.77 -1.88
C ASP A 427 2.23 9.17 -1.45
N ARG A 428 2.22 7.90 -1.07
CA ARG A 428 3.38 7.15 -0.58
C ARG A 428 4.00 6.38 -1.75
N VAL A 429 3.35 5.31 -2.18
CA VAL A 429 3.86 4.35 -3.17
C VAL A 429 3.84 4.96 -4.58
N GLY A 430 2.70 5.53 -4.98
CA GLY A 430 2.50 6.10 -6.32
C GLY A 430 3.50 7.20 -6.68
N LYS A 431 3.95 8.02 -5.72
CA LYS A 431 4.99 9.05 -5.97
C LYS A 431 6.35 8.45 -6.33
N MET A 432 6.66 7.24 -5.86
CA MET A 432 7.90 6.52 -6.19
C MET A 432 7.80 5.83 -7.55
N LEU A 433 6.63 5.28 -7.87
CA LEU A 433 6.38 4.53 -9.12
C LEU A 433 6.13 5.42 -10.34
N GLY A 434 5.47 6.57 -10.14
CA GLY A 434 5.01 7.45 -11.21
C GLY A 434 3.55 7.20 -11.61
N GLU A 435 3.26 7.30 -12.91
CA GLU A 435 1.91 7.02 -13.42
C GLU A 435 1.60 5.52 -13.31
N THR A 436 0.61 5.20 -12.49
CA THR A 436 0.05 3.86 -12.29
C THR A 436 -1.46 3.95 -12.48
N ASP A 437 -1.98 3.07 -13.32
CA ASP A 437 -3.37 2.99 -13.77
C ASP A 437 -3.99 1.60 -13.57
N VAL A 438 -3.23 0.64 -13.03
CA VAL A 438 -3.70 -0.72 -12.69
C VAL A 438 -3.94 -0.82 -11.19
N GLN A 439 -5.10 -1.37 -10.83
CA GLN A 439 -5.50 -1.72 -9.48
C GLN A 439 -5.75 -3.23 -9.42
N LEU A 440 -4.93 -3.96 -8.65
CA LEU A 440 -5.25 -5.31 -8.20
C LEU A 440 -6.12 -5.17 -6.96
N LEU A 441 -7.30 -5.80 -6.96
CA LEU A 441 -8.21 -5.76 -5.83
C LEU A 441 -8.06 -7.07 -5.04
N PRO A 442 -7.43 -7.05 -3.86
CA PRO A 442 -7.17 -8.26 -3.08
C PRO A 442 -8.43 -8.77 -2.38
N HIS A 443 -8.34 -9.97 -1.80
CA HIS A 443 -9.31 -10.54 -0.85
C HIS A 443 -10.71 -10.72 -1.45
N GLY A 444 -10.79 -11.12 -2.72
CA GLY A 444 -12.07 -11.29 -3.42
C GLY A 444 -12.89 -9.99 -3.56
N GLY A 445 -12.29 -8.83 -3.29
CA GLY A 445 -12.97 -7.56 -3.17
C GLY A 445 -13.33 -6.94 -4.52
N ASP A 446 -14.61 -6.64 -4.73
CA ASP A 446 -15.07 -5.82 -5.85
C ASP A 446 -15.53 -4.42 -5.35
N LEU A 447 -15.50 -3.41 -6.21
CA LEU A 447 -16.02 -2.08 -5.92
C LEU A 447 -17.57 -2.03 -5.87
N ASP A 448 -18.26 -2.81 -6.70
CA ASP A 448 -19.73 -2.74 -6.83
C ASP A 448 -20.38 -4.04 -7.32
N GLY A 449 -19.74 -5.18 -7.04
CA GLY A 449 -20.21 -6.49 -7.48
C GLY A 449 -20.17 -6.68 -9.00
N TRP A 450 -20.92 -7.66 -9.49
CA TRP A 450 -20.79 -8.16 -10.86
C TRP A 450 -21.29 -7.19 -11.95
N SER A 451 -22.15 -6.23 -11.61
CA SER A 451 -22.68 -5.25 -12.59
C SER A 451 -21.60 -4.28 -13.07
N GLU A 452 -21.84 -3.64 -14.22
CA GLU A 452 -20.97 -2.58 -14.72
C GLU A 452 -20.80 -1.45 -13.69
N TYR A 453 -19.57 -0.96 -13.55
CA TYR A 453 -19.31 0.19 -12.69
C TYR A 453 -20.02 1.42 -13.24
N GLN A 454 -20.91 1.97 -12.42
CA GLN A 454 -21.67 3.17 -12.74
C GLN A 454 -20.91 4.41 -12.28
N SER A 455 -21.13 5.53 -12.97
CA SER A 455 -20.47 6.80 -12.65
C SER A 455 -20.88 7.39 -11.29
N ASP A 456 -22.00 6.94 -10.72
CA ASP A 456 -22.47 7.30 -9.39
C ASP A 456 -21.95 6.35 -8.29
N ASN A 457 -21.18 5.30 -8.65
CA ASN A 457 -20.41 4.57 -7.66
C ASN A 457 -19.25 5.43 -7.14
N ASP A 458 -19.36 5.81 -5.88
CA ASP A 458 -18.45 6.71 -5.19
C ASP A 458 -16.99 6.20 -5.11
N LYS A 459 -16.78 4.87 -5.02
CA LYS A 459 -15.45 4.25 -4.99
C LYS A 459 -14.81 4.31 -6.38
N PHE A 460 -15.53 3.81 -7.38
CA PHE A 460 -15.07 3.77 -8.77
C PHE A 460 -14.79 5.19 -9.30
N ALA A 461 -15.73 6.13 -9.13
CA ALA A 461 -15.54 7.51 -9.56
C ALA A 461 -14.30 8.16 -8.94
N TYR A 462 -13.98 7.82 -7.68
CA TYR A 462 -12.79 8.32 -7.01
C TYR A 462 -11.50 7.70 -7.55
N LEU A 463 -11.44 6.37 -7.65
CA LEU A 463 -10.27 5.67 -8.18
C LEU A 463 -9.96 6.10 -9.62
N LYS A 464 -11.00 6.26 -10.44
CA LYS A 464 -10.87 6.79 -11.81
C LYS A 464 -10.30 8.22 -11.82
N LYS A 465 -10.73 9.07 -10.89
CA LYS A 465 -10.16 10.43 -10.73
C LYS A 465 -8.68 10.40 -10.35
N LEU A 466 -8.22 9.39 -9.61
CA LEU A 466 -6.81 9.16 -9.30
C LEU A 466 -5.99 8.63 -10.50
N GLY A 467 -6.68 8.21 -11.56
CA GLY A 467 -6.09 7.77 -12.83
C GLY A 467 -6.08 6.26 -13.03
N PHE A 468 -6.80 5.48 -12.21
CA PHE A 468 -6.97 4.05 -12.44
C PHE A 468 -7.91 3.79 -13.63
N ILE A 469 -7.52 2.82 -14.45
CA ILE A 469 -8.20 2.42 -15.70
C ILE A 469 -8.45 0.91 -15.67
N TYR A 470 -7.48 0.12 -15.21
CA TYR A 470 -7.57 -1.33 -15.14
C TYR A 470 -7.87 -1.77 -13.71
N TYR A 471 -8.94 -2.55 -13.55
CA TYR A 471 -9.38 -3.09 -12.27
C TYR A 471 -9.36 -4.61 -12.37
N CYS A 472 -8.40 -5.25 -11.73
CA CYS A 472 -8.31 -6.70 -11.68
C CYS A 472 -9.11 -7.18 -10.47
N VAL A 473 -10.16 -7.96 -10.73
CA VAL A 473 -11.12 -8.45 -9.74
C VAL A 473 -11.01 -9.97 -9.66
N ASP A 474 -11.18 -10.52 -8.46
CA ASP A 474 -11.28 -11.98 -8.32
C ASP A 474 -12.50 -12.50 -9.09
N ASP A 475 -12.30 -13.52 -9.93
CA ASP A 475 -13.36 -14.17 -10.72
C ASP A 475 -13.29 -15.70 -10.62
N SER A 476 -13.94 -16.25 -9.60
CA SER A 476 -14.06 -17.71 -9.42
C SER A 476 -15.09 -18.38 -10.33
N GLY A 477 -15.84 -17.62 -11.13
CA GLY A 477 -16.98 -18.13 -11.91
C GLY A 477 -16.62 -18.63 -13.31
N SER A 478 -15.46 -18.25 -13.83
CA SER A 478 -15.02 -18.59 -15.18
C SER A 478 -13.51 -18.64 -15.29
N ARG A 479 -12.97 -19.40 -16.26
CA ARG A 479 -11.51 -19.47 -16.46
C ARG A 479 -10.91 -18.11 -16.85
N SER A 480 -11.64 -17.30 -17.59
CA SER A 480 -11.20 -15.99 -18.05
C SER A 480 -12.40 -15.08 -18.30
N TRP A 481 -12.27 -13.81 -17.88
CA TRP A 481 -13.33 -12.83 -18.01
C TRP A 481 -12.75 -11.43 -18.21
N LEU A 482 -13.43 -10.63 -19.03
CA LEU A 482 -13.06 -9.25 -19.31
C LEU A 482 -14.32 -8.40 -19.49
N GLN A 483 -14.28 -7.17 -18.98
CA GLN A 483 -15.27 -6.14 -19.26
C GLN A 483 -14.56 -4.86 -19.70
N THR A 484 -14.71 -4.48 -20.97
CA THR A 484 -14.14 -3.24 -21.51
C THR A 484 -15.21 -2.17 -21.69
N ARG A 485 -14.94 -0.95 -21.23
CA ARG A 485 -15.75 0.25 -21.51
C ARG A 485 -14.85 1.32 -22.14
N GLU A 486 -15.42 2.48 -22.46
CA GLU A 486 -14.68 3.57 -23.09
C GLU A 486 -13.51 4.06 -22.21
N ASP A 487 -13.67 4.00 -20.89
CA ASP A 487 -12.76 4.64 -19.94
C ASP A 487 -12.30 3.77 -18.77
N TYR A 488 -12.60 2.47 -18.80
CA TYR A 488 -12.04 1.48 -17.89
C TYR A 488 -12.08 0.05 -18.46
N VAL A 489 -11.29 -0.82 -17.86
CA VAL A 489 -11.25 -2.25 -18.10
C VAL A 489 -11.36 -2.97 -16.77
N ARG A 490 -12.18 -4.01 -16.68
CA ARG A 490 -12.12 -5.00 -15.60
C ARG A 490 -11.61 -6.31 -16.15
N GLN A 491 -10.63 -6.89 -15.47
CA GLN A 491 -10.00 -8.16 -15.81
C GLN A 491 -10.28 -9.15 -14.68
N GLY A 492 -10.82 -10.32 -15.01
CA GLY A 492 -10.98 -11.42 -14.05
C GLY A 492 -9.61 -12.01 -13.73
N MET A 493 -9.34 -12.24 -12.46
CA MET A 493 -8.08 -12.71 -11.88
C MET A 493 -8.37 -13.89 -10.96
N HIS A 494 -7.51 -14.90 -10.93
CA HIS A 494 -7.65 -16.06 -10.05
C HIS A 494 -6.56 -16.06 -8.99
N GLU A 495 -6.92 -16.17 -7.72
CA GLU A 495 -5.95 -16.34 -6.64
C GLU A 495 -5.46 -17.80 -6.53
N ILE A 496 -4.15 -18.01 -6.73
CA ILE A 496 -3.51 -19.33 -6.75
C ILE A 496 -2.68 -19.51 -5.49
N HIS A 497 -3.35 -19.88 -4.40
CA HIS A 497 -2.71 -20.09 -3.09
C HIS A 497 -2.01 -21.44 -2.97
N ASN A 498 -2.32 -22.40 -3.84
CA ASN A 498 -1.72 -23.74 -3.87
C ASN A 498 -1.93 -24.42 -5.24
N LYS A 499 -1.35 -25.60 -5.42
CA LYS A 499 -1.44 -26.39 -6.67
C LYS A 499 -2.84 -26.90 -6.98
N GLU A 500 -3.70 -27.09 -5.97
CA GLU A 500 -5.10 -27.49 -6.17
C GLU A 500 -5.90 -26.35 -6.80
N ALA A 501 -5.79 -25.13 -6.27
CA ALA A 501 -6.40 -23.93 -6.85
C ALA A 501 -5.99 -23.74 -8.32
N TYR A 502 -4.70 -23.91 -8.63
CA TYR A 502 -4.24 -23.92 -10.03
C TYR A 502 -4.95 -25.00 -10.86
N GLY A 503 -5.02 -26.23 -10.34
CA GLY A 503 -5.70 -27.34 -10.99
C GLY A 503 -7.18 -27.07 -11.27
N GLU A 504 -7.89 -26.45 -10.34
CA GLU A 504 -9.29 -26.06 -10.49
C GLU A 504 -9.49 -25.08 -11.64
N VAL A 505 -8.70 -24.00 -11.67
CA VAL A 505 -8.75 -22.99 -12.75
C VAL A 505 -8.45 -23.62 -14.10
N MET A 506 -7.47 -24.52 -14.16
CA MET A 506 -7.11 -25.21 -15.41
C MET A 506 -8.15 -26.24 -15.88
N ASN A 507 -9.11 -26.61 -15.04
CA ASN A 507 -10.20 -27.53 -15.34
C ASN A 507 -11.54 -26.84 -15.65
N MET A 508 -11.65 -25.51 -15.48
CA MET A 508 -12.76 -24.69 -15.95
C MET A 508 -12.77 -24.58 -17.49
#